data_AF-A0A4Q7TIQ0-F1
#
_entry.id   AF-A0A4Q7TIQ0-F1
#
_cell.length_a   1.000
_cell.length_b   1.000
_cell.length_c   1.000
_cell.angle_alpha   90.00
_cell.angle_beta   90.00
_cell.angle_gamma   90.00
#
_symmetry.space_group_name_H-M   'P 1'
#
loop_
_entity.id
_entity.type
_entity.pdbx_description
1 polymer ?
#
loop_
_entity_poly.entity_id
_entity_poly.type
_entity_poly.pdbx_seq_one_letter_code
_entity_poly.pdbx_strand_id
1 'polypeptide(L)'
;MSSPQDASARTQLEQRIAGLFHLLQRFESLQQQKEAAYQRHAHLYTPYTSKWRAGMYWLWVLLGAIALTVIVAMIFFSAMSAWSNTYQSDSSAQPPVGVAALFLTPLPLALILAGVLVAVRNGRVPAKNTQIETANQVAAQRIAELAAPEVRPIDALLATARKEYRENYTGWFPEKYRNSMDVGVCWQIVHDGRASTLQEAVNALIEDQRHQAILDMYAAQIAEQQRATRVAQVNGVINASMQGAMIGTMVDQGNKTRAVMNAPVTVRLKK
;
A
#
# COMPACT_ATOMS: atom_id res chain seq x y z
N MET A 1 21.40 -6.65 -50.97
CA MET A 1 21.33 -5.41 -51.76
C MET A 1 19.86 -5.10 -51.98
N SER A 2 19.30 -4.21 -51.17
CA SER A 2 17.90 -3.78 -51.30
C SER A 2 17.74 -2.98 -52.59
N SER A 3 16.68 -3.23 -53.35
CA SER A 3 16.46 -2.51 -54.60
C SER A 3 16.09 -1.04 -54.32
N PRO A 4 16.35 -0.10 -55.24
CA PRO A 4 15.99 1.31 -55.05
C PRO A 4 14.49 1.53 -54.78
N GLN A 5 13.62 0.62 -55.22
CA GLN A 5 12.18 0.64 -54.95
C GLN A 5 11.85 0.34 -53.48
N ASP A 6 12.57 -0.59 -52.85
CA ASP A 6 12.35 -0.99 -51.45
C ASP A 6 12.70 0.15 -50.48
N ALA A 7 13.73 0.93 -50.82
CA ALA A 7 14.13 2.10 -50.03
C ALA A 7 13.04 3.19 -50.02
N SER A 8 12.39 3.44 -51.17
CA SER A 8 11.30 4.42 -51.29
C SER A 8 10.05 4.00 -50.51
N ALA A 9 9.67 2.73 -50.59
CA ALA A 9 8.52 2.19 -49.86
C ALA A 9 8.70 2.26 -48.34
N ARG A 10 9.91 1.95 -47.84
CA ARG A 10 10.24 2.05 -46.41
C ARG A 10 10.17 3.51 -45.91
N THR A 11 10.68 4.47 -46.68
CA THR A 11 10.61 5.89 -46.31
C THR A 11 9.17 6.39 -46.25
N GLN A 12 8.30 5.96 -47.17
CA GLN A 12 6.87 6.29 -47.12
C GLN A 12 6.17 5.67 -45.89
N LEU A 13 6.50 4.42 -45.56
CA LEU A 13 5.99 3.76 -44.36
C LEU A 13 6.45 4.50 -43.09
N GLU A 14 7.74 4.81 -43.00
CA GLU A 14 8.34 5.55 -41.89
C GLU A 14 7.64 6.90 -41.66
N GLN A 15 7.48 7.70 -42.72
CA GLN A 15 6.78 8.99 -42.67
C GLN A 15 5.33 8.83 -42.21
N ARG A 16 4.65 7.77 -42.67
CA ARG A 16 3.26 7.52 -42.29
C ARG A 16 3.12 7.10 -40.83
N ILE A 17 4.01 6.22 -40.33
CA ILE A 17 4.02 5.84 -38.90
C ILE A 17 4.41 7.04 -38.03
N ALA A 18 5.41 7.83 -38.43
CA ALA A 18 5.81 9.05 -37.73
C ALA A 18 4.65 10.05 -37.62
N GLY A 19 3.89 10.25 -38.71
CA GLY A 19 2.70 11.10 -38.70
C GLY A 19 1.63 10.60 -37.71
N LEU A 20 1.37 9.28 -37.69
CA LEU A 20 0.46 8.68 -36.70
C LEU A 20 0.97 8.86 -35.26
N PHE A 21 2.27 8.64 -35.03
CA PHE A 21 2.90 8.80 -33.72
C PHE A 21 2.73 10.22 -33.19
N HIS A 22 3.10 11.24 -33.98
CA HIS A 22 2.95 12.63 -33.58
C HIS A 22 1.50 13.02 -33.34
N LEU A 23 0.56 12.48 -34.14
CA LEU A 23 -0.86 12.69 -33.95
C LEU A 23 -1.35 12.13 -32.60
N LEU A 24 -0.92 10.92 -32.23
CA LEU A 24 -1.26 10.30 -30.96
C LEU A 24 -0.63 11.03 -29.77
N GLN A 25 0.65 11.43 -29.87
CA GLN A 25 1.30 12.25 -28.84
C GLN A 25 0.61 13.60 -28.65
N ARG A 26 0.19 14.26 -29.75
CA ARG A 26 -0.59 15.49 -29.67
C ARG A 26 -1.94 15.24 -28.98
N PHE A 27 -2.61 14.13 -29.26
CA PHE A 27 -3.85 13.77 -28.57
C PHE A 27 -3.64 13.59 -27.07
N GLU A 28 -2.62 12.82 -26.67
CA GLU A 28 -2.29 12.57 -25.26
C GLU A 28 -1.93 13.87 -24.52
N SER A 29 -1.08 14.71 -25.11
CA SER A 29 -0.71 16.00 -24.51
C SER A 29 -1.91 16.95 -24.37
N LEU A 30 -2.81 16.99 -25.35
CA LEU A 30 -4.05 17.78 -25.26
C LEU A 30 -5.00 17.23 -24.18
N GLN A 31 -5.12 15.91 -24.04
CA GLN A 31 -5.89 15.30 -22.94
C GLN A 31 -5.29 15.64 -21.58
N GLN A 32 -3.96 15.55 -21.43
CA GLN A 32 -3.28 15.93 -20.19
C GLN A 32 -3.47 17.41 -19.86
N GLN A 33 -3.40 18.31 -20.86
CA GLN A 33 -3.67 19.73 -20.67
C GLN A 33 -5.12 19.99 -20.24
N LYS A 34 -6.09 19.30 -20.87
CA LYS A 34 -7.49 19.36 -20.48
C LYS A 34 -7.67 18.92 -19.03
N GLU A 35 -7.08 17.79 -18.66
CA GLU A 35 -7.17 17.23 -17.32
C GLU A 35 -6.50 18.15 -16.29
N ALA A 36 -5.34 18.72 -16.62
CA ALA A 36 -4.67 19.72 -15.80
C ALA A 36 -5.52 20.98 -15.56
N ALA A 37 -6.25 21.45 -16.58
CA ALA A 37 -7.18 22.58 -16.44
C ALA A 37 -8.29 22.27 -15.41
N TYR A 38 -8.87 21.06 -15.44
CA TYR A 38 -9.82 20.62 -14.43
C TYR A 38 -9.18 20.46 -13.04
N GLN A 39 -7.98 19.90 -12.96
CA GLN A 39 -7.27 19.64 -11.70
C GLN A 39 -6.91 20.92 -10.93
N ARG A 40 -6.66 22.04 -11.62
CA ARG A 40 -6.45 23.34 -10.95
C ARG A 40 -7.62 23.75 -10.05
N HIS A 41 -8.83 23.32 -10.41
CA HIS A 41 -10.05 23.60 -9.68
C HIS A 41 -10.52 22.43 -8.80
N ALA A 42 -9.72 21.36 -8.67
CA ALA A 42 -10.06 20.20 -7.85
C ALA A 42 -10.23 20.54 -6.36
N HIS A 43 -9.62 21.64 -5.89
CA HIS A 43 -9.78 22.15 -4.53
C HIS A 43 -11.23 22.55 -4.17
N LEU A 44 -12.10 22.73 -5.17
CA LEU A 44 -13.53 23.01 -4.95
C LEU A 44 -14.31 21.75 -4.54
N TYR A 45 -13.76 20.55 -4.77
CA TYR A 45 -14.37 19.32 -4.29
C TYR A 45 -14.18 19.16 -2.79
N THR A 46 -15.27 18.79 -2.12
CA THR A 46 -15.23 18.42 -0.71
C THR A 46 -14.97 16.90 -0.61
N PRO A 47 -13.96 16.47 0.15
CA PRO A 47 -13.65 15.05 0.29
C PRO A 47 -14.73 14.32 1.08
N TYR A 48 -15.06 13.10 0.65
CA TYR A 48 -16.00 12.25 1.37
C TYR A 48 -15.47 11.87 2.76
N THR A 49 -16.39 11.82 3.73
CA THR A 49 -16.06 11.30 5.05
C THR A 49 -15.99 9.78 5.00
N SER A 50 -14.87 9.21 5.41
CA SER A 50 -14.69 7.75 5.47
C SER A 50 -15.28 7.17 6.76
N LYS A 51 -15.73 5.91 6.73
CA LYS A 51 -16.13 5.16 7.93
C LYS A 51 -14.90 4.77 8.77
N TRP A 52 -15.06 4.75 10.09
CA TRP A 52 -14.06 4.24 11.02
C TRP A 52 -13.97 2.74 10.80
N ARG A 53 -12.75 2.26 10.54
CA ARG A 53 -12.43 0.85 10.34
C ARG A 53 -12.14 0.16 11.68
N ALA A 54 -12.00 -1.16 11.64
CA ALA A 54 -11.74 -1.99 12.83
C ALA A 54 -10.57 -1.50 13.69
N GLY A 55 -9.51 -0.94 13.08
CA GLY A 55 -8.39 -0.37 13.84
C GLY A 55 -8.80 0.77 14.78
N MET A 56 -9.74 1.62 14.38
CA MET A 56 -10.23 2.71 15.22
C MET A 56 -11.08 2.18 16.38
N TYR A 57 -11.86 1.11 16.14
CA TYR A 57 -12.59 0.43 17.22
C TYR A 57 -11.62 -0.08 18.30
N TRP A 58 -10.59 -0.83 17.91
CA TRP A 58 -9.60 -1.36 18.86
C TRP A 58 -8.82 -0.29 19.60
N LEU A 59 -8.53 0.84 18.93
CA LEU A 59 -7.93 2.00 19.58
C LEU A 59 -8.82 2.54 20.70
N TRP A 60 -10.12 2.70 20.46
CA TRP A 60 -11.05 3.15 21.50
C TRP A 60 -11.28 2.11 22.60
N VAL A 61 -11.26 0.82 22.28
CA VAL A 61 -11.29 -0.26 23.29
C VAL A 61 -10.08 -0.15 24.21
N LEU A 62 -8.87 0.03 23.65
CA LEU A 62 -7.64 0.15 24.42
C LEU A 62 -7.67 1.40 25.31
N LEU A 63 -8.02 2.56 24.75
CA LEU A 63 -8.12 3.81 25.52
C LEU A 63 -9.17 3.71 26.63
N GLY A 64 -10.34 3.15 26.33
CA GLY A 64 -11.41 2.94 27.30
C GLY A 64 -11.01 1.96 28.40
N ALA A 65 -10.37 0.84 28.05
CA ALA A 65 -9.92 -0.15 29.01
C ALA A 65 -8.88 0.43 29.97
N ILE A 66 -7.90 1.18 29.46
CA ILE A 66 -6.89 1.86 30.29
C ILE A 66 -7.56 2.84 31.24
N ALA A 67 -8.42 3.74 30.71
CA ALA A 67 -9.09 4.75 31.52
C ALA A 67 -9.95 4.12 32.64
N LEU A 68 -10.74 3.10 32.30
CA LEU A 68 -11.57 2.38 33.28
C LEU A 68 -10.73 1.61 34.30
N THR A 69 -9.61 1.01 33.88
CA THR A 69 -8.70 0.31 34.80
C THR A 69 -8.07 1.27 35.79
N VAL A 70 -7.67 2.47 35.34
CA VAL A 70 -7.16 3.52 36.22
C VAL A 70 -8.22 3.93 37.25
N ILE A 71 -9.47 4.11 36.83
CA ILE A 71 -10.59 4.43 37.74
C ILE A 71 -10.80 3.30 38.77
N VAL A 72 -10.86 2.05 38.32
CA VAL A 72 -11.02 0.89 39.22
C VAL A 72 -9.86 0.77 40.20
N ALA A 73 -8.62 1.01 39.75
CA ALA A 73 -7.45 1.01 40.62
C ALA A 73 -7.56 2.11 41.69
N MET A 74 -7.94 3.33 41.34
CA MET A 74 -8.15 4.40 42.32
C MET A 74 -9.19 4.01 43.38
N ILE A 75 -10.32 3.42 42.95
CA ILE A 75 -11.37 2.94 43.88
C ILE A 75 -10.81 1.84 44.79
N PHE A 76 -10.10 0.86 44.23
CA PHE A 76 -9.51 -0.23 45.00
C PHE A 76 -8.48 0.24 46.03
N PHE A 77 -7.54 1.11 45.64
CA PHE A 77 -6.55 1.65 46.57
C PHE A 77 -7.18 2.51 47.65
N SER A 78 -8.21 3.28 47.32
CA SER A 78 -8.96 4.07 48.31
C SER A 78 -9.66 3.17 49.33
N ALA A 79 -10.32 2.10 48.86
CA ALA A 79 -10.98 1.13 49.73
C ALA A 79 -9.97 0.37 50.62
N MET A 80 -8.82 -0.03 50.05
CA MET A 80 -7.77 -0.72 50.79
C MET A 80 -7.14 0.17 51.85
N SER A 81 -6.90 1.45 51.54
CA SER A 81 -6.40 2.43 52.52
C SER A 81 -7.39 2.66 53.65
N ALA A 82 -8.69 2.86 53.33
CA ALA A 82 -9.74 3.02 54.33
C ALA A 82 -9.86 1.79 55.24
N TRP A 83 -9.84 0.58 54.66
CA TRP A 83 -9.85 -0.68 55.41
C TRP A 83 -8.63 -0.80 56.33
N SER A 84 -7.42 -0.57 55.80
CA SER A 84 -6.17 -0.66 56.57
C SER A 84 -6.15 0.31 57.75
N ASN A 85 -6.69 1.53 57.58
CA ASN A 85 -6.74 2.52 58.65
C ASN A 85 -7.78 2.15 59.71
N THR A 86 -8.87 1.48 59.33
CA THR A 86 -9.97 1.14 60.26
C THR A 86 -9.67 -0.11 61.08
N TYR A 87 -9.01 -1.12 60.49
CA TYR A 87 -8.79 -2.43 61.10
C TYR A 87 -7.33 -2.71 61.46
N GLN A 88 -6.54 -1.67 61.70
CA GLN A 88 -5.08 -1.78 61.92
C GLN A 88 -4.68 -2.72 63.05
N SER A 89 -5.55 -2.91 64.05
CA SER A 89 -5.33 -3.78 65.21
C SER A 89 -6.19 -5.05 65.23
N ASP A 90 -7.01 -5.29 64.21
CA ASP A 90 -7.90 -6.45 64.12
C ASP A 90 -7.46 -7.40 63.00
N SER A 91 -6.72 -8.45 63.38
CA SER A 91 -6.22 -9.45 62.45
C SER A 91 -7.29 -10.38 61.88
N SER A 92 -8.53 -10.33 62.39
CA SER A 92 -9.65 -11.15 61.91
C SER A 92 -10.48 -10.47 60.82
N ALA A 93 -10.30 -9.16 60.63
CA ALA A 93 -10.99 -8.39 59.61
C ALA A 93 -10.57 -8.86 58.20
N GLN A 94 -11.53 -9.09 57.32
CA GLN A 94 -11.27 -9.50 55.94
C GLN A 94 -11.10 -8.26 55.04
N PRO A 95 -10.17 -8.30 54.06
CA PRO A 95 -10.00 -7.21 53.11
C PRO A 95 -11.25 -7.05 52.21
N PRO A 96 -11.42 -5.89 51.55
CA PRO A 96 -12.59 -5.61 50.72
C PRO A 96 -12.55 -6.37 49.37
N VAL A 97 -12.68 -7.70 49.40
CA VAL A 97 -12.58 -8.59 48.22
C VAL A 97 -13.63 -8.25 47.15
N GLY A 98 -14.81 -7.75 47.55
CA GLY A 98 -15.83 -7.29 46.61
C GLY A 98 -15.37 -6.16 45.69
N VAL A 99 -14.43 -5.30 46.14
CA VAL A 99 -13.86 -4.23 45.33
C VAL A 99 -12.86 -4.78 44.31
N ALA A 100 -12.16 -5.87 44.64
CA ALA A 100 -11.26 -6.55 43.70
C ALA A 100 -12.02 -7.15 42.50
N ALA A 101 -13.27 -7.56 42.67
CA ALA A 101 -14.11 -8.06 41.57
C ALA A 101 -14.34 -7.00 40.47
N LEU A 102 -14.22 -5.70 40.77
CA LEU A 102 -14.36 -4.64 39.79
C LEU A 102 -13.32 -4.70 38.67
N PHE A 103 -12.16 -5.33 38.89
CA PHE A 103 -11.11 -5.48 37.85
C PHE A 103 -11.55 -6.35 36.66
N LEU A 104 -12.67 -7.08 36.78
CA LEU A 104 -13.24 -7.85 35.67
C LEU A 104 -14.10 -6.98 34.73
N THR A 105 -14.43 -5.75 35.11
CA THR A 105 -15.38 -4.87 34.40
C THR A 105 -14.79 -3.92 33.33
N PRO A 106 -13.51 -3.45 33.39
CA PRO A 106 -12.99 -2.47 32.45
C PRO A 106 -13.03 -2.90 30.99
N LEU A 107 -12.61 -4.14 30.71
CA LEU A 107 -12.56 -4.67 29.35
C LEU A 107 -13.95 -4.82 28.70
N PRO A 108 -14.94 -5.50 29.31
CA PRO A 108 -16.27 -5.62 28.71
C PRO A 108 -16.96 -4.27 28.53
N LEU A 109 -16.83 -3.35 29.50
CA LEU A 109 -17.39 -2.00 29.37
C LEU A 109 -16.73 -1.22 28.24
N ALA A 110 -15.40 -1.31 28.09
CA ALA A 110 -14.69 -0.65 27.00
C ALA A 110 -15.09 -1.18 25.62
N LEU A 111 -15.31 -2.50 25.49
CA LEU A 111 -15.80 -3.11 24.25
C LEU A 111 -17.17 -2.54 23.84
N ILE A 112 -18.11 -2.47 24.78
CA ILE A 112 -19.46 -1.94 24.53
C ILE A 112 -19.40 -0.46 24.16
N LEU A 113 -18.71 0.36 24.95
CA LEU A 113 -18.62 1.79 24.74
C LEU A 113 -17.96 2.14 23.40
N ALA A 114 -16.86 1.47 23.05
CA ALA A 114 -16.20 1.64 21.75
C ALA A 114 -17.13 1.23 20.59
N GLY A 115 -17.88 0.14 20.76
CA GLY A 115 -18.85 -0.33 19.76
C GLY A 115 -19.94 0.71 19.48
N VAL A 116 -20.56 1.24 20.55
CA VAL A 116 -21.58 2.29 20.44
C VAL A 116 -21.00 3.56 19.80
N LEU A 117 -19.83 4.01 20.25
CA LEU A 117 -19.17 5.20 19.72
C LEU A 117 -18.91 5.09 18.21
N VAL A 118 -18.32 3.96 17.78
CA VAL A 118 -18.04 3.69 16.37
C VAL A 118 -19.32 3.59 15.56
N ALA A 119 -20.36 2.91 16.07
CA ALA A 119 -21.64 2.76 15.41
C ALA A 119 -22.34 4.11 15.21
N VAL A 120 -22.44 4.94 16.25
CA VAL A 120 -23.04 6.28 16.18
C VAL A 120 -22.29 7.17 15.19
N ARG A 121 -20.96 7.17 15.27
CA ARG A 121 -20.13 7.95 14.35
C ARG A 121 -20.32 7.49 12.91
N ASN A 122 -20.27 6.17 12.66
CA ASN A 122 -20.40 5.61 11.31
C ASN A 122 -21.80 5.72 10.74
N GLY A 123 -22.84 5.72 11.58
CA GLY A 123 -24.23 5.95 11.17
C GLY A 123 -24.49 7.35 10.63
N ARG A 124 -23.68 8.35 11.04
CA ARG A 124 -23.77 9.73 10.53
C ARG A 124 -23.02 9.95 9.21
N VAL A 125 -22.12 9.04 8.84
CA VAL A 125 -21.30 9.17 7.61
C VAL A 125 -22.14 9.21 6.33
N PRO A 126 -23.13 8.32 6.11
CA PRO A 126 -23.93 8.34 4.90
C PRO A 126 -24.64 9.68 4.69
N ALA A 127 -25.30 10.21 5.72
CA ALA A 127 -26.00 11.50 5.63
C ALA A 127 -25.07 12.66 5.28
N LYS A 128 -23.87 12.70 5.89
CA LYS A 128 -22.85 13.69 5.52
C LYS A 128 -22.36 13.51 4.09
N ASN A 129 -22.14 12.27 3.65
CA ASN A 129 -21.67 11.99 2.30
C ASN A 129 -22.70 12.35 1.24
N THR A 130 -24.00 12.18 1.50
CA THR A 130 -25.06 12.66 0.59
C THR A 130 -25.05 14.18 0.46
N GLN A 131 -24.81 14.92 1.54
CA GLN A 131 -24.66 16.39 1.48
C GLN A 131 -23.38 16.81 0.73
N ILE A 132 -22.29 16.07 0.92
CA ILE A 132 -21.03 16.29 0.19
C ILE A 132 -21.24 16.00 -1.30
N GLU A 133 -22.01 14.98 -1.65
CA GLU A 133 -22.32 14.63 -3.04
C GLU A 133 -23.08 15.75 -3.75
N THR A 134 -24.12 16.31 -3.13
CA THR A 134 -24.86 17.44 -3.72
C THR A 134 -23.98 18.68 -3.85
N ALA A 135 -23.16 18.99 -2.84
CA ALA A 135 -22.19 20.08 -2.92
C ALA A 135 -21.15 19.84 -4.04
N ASN A 136 -20.69 18.60 -4.21
CA ASN A 136 -19.74 18.22 -5.26
C ASN A 136 -20.36 18.28 -6.66
N GLN A 137 -21.66 18.03 -6.81
CA GLN A 137 -22.35 18.23 -8.09
C GLN A 137 -22.37 19.71 -8.49
N VAL A 138 -22.67 20.61 -7.55
CA VAL A 138 -22.61 22.07 -7.77
C VAL A 138 -21.17 22.51 -8.05
N ALA A 139 -20.20 21.98 -7.30
CA ALA A 139 -18.79 22.25 -7.54
C ALA A 139 -18.35 21.79 -8.94
N ALA A 140 -18.81 20.62 -9.41
CA ALA A 140 -18.50 20.11 -10.74
C ALA A 140 -18.99 21.04 -11.86
N GLN A 141 -20.22 21.58 -11.73
CA GLN A 141 -20.75 22.57 -12.67
C GLN A 141 -19.90 23.84 -12.68
N ARG A 142 -19.56 24.36 -11.50
CA ARG A 142 -18.72 25.55 -11.36
C ARG A 142 -17.30 25.34 -11.91
N ILE A 143 -16.72 24.18 -11.65
CA ILE A 143 -15.42 23.78 -12.22
C ILE A 143 -15.51 23.77 -13.76
N ALA A 144 -16.58 23.22 -14.32
CA ALA A 144 -16.77 23.19 -15.77
C ALA A 144 -16.87 24.61 -16.37
N GLU A 145 -17.54 25.54 -15.69
CA GLU A 145 -17.61 26.96 -16.09
C GLU A 145 -16.24 27.65 -16.01
N LEU A 146 -15.50 27.43 -14.91
CA LEU A 146 -14.18 28.04 -14.70
C LEU A 146 -13.13 27.48 -15.66
N ALA A 147 -13.19 26.18 -15.97
CA ALA A 147 -12.27 25.53 -16.90
C ALA A 147 -12.66 25.73 -18.37
N ALA A 148 -13.91 26.11 -18.67
CA ALA A 148 -14.40 26.34 -20.03
C ALA A 148 -13.49 27.20 -20.93
N PRO A 149 -12.95 28.36 -20.51
CA PRO A 149 -12.09 29.18 -21.36
C PRO A 149 -10.80 28.45 -21.78
N GLU A 150 -10.24 27.59 -20.94
CA GLU A 150 -9.04 26.80 -21.26
C GLU A 150 -9.40 25.53 -22.04
N VAL A 151 -10.50 24.86 -21.69
CA VAL A 151 -10.87 23.56 -22.23
C VAL A 151 -11.50 23.65 -23.63
N ARG A 152 -12.30 24.69 -23.91
CA ARG A 152 -12.95 24.87 -25.23
C ARG A 152 -11.96 24.85 -26.42
N PRO A 153 -10.85 25.62 -26.42
CA PRO A 153 -9.89 25.56 -27.51
C PRO A 153 -9.20 24.18 -27.59
N ILE A 154 -8.93 23.53 -26.46
CA ILE A 154 -8.36 22.17 -26.41
C ILE A 154 -9.33 21.16 -27.05
N ASP A 155 -10.63 21.26 -26.77
CA ASP A 155 -11.66 20.40 -27.35
C ASP A 155 -11.76 20.57 -28.87
N ALA A 156 -11.62 21.81 -29.37
CA ALA A 156 -11.55 22.06 -30.80
C ALA A 156 -10.30 21.41 -31.45
N LEU A 157 -9.13 21.52 -30.81
CA LEU A 157 -7.90 20.86 -31.28
C LEU A 157 -8.02 19.33 -31.25
N LEU A 158 -8.63 18.76 -30.21
CA LEU A 158 -8.92 17.32 -30.11
C LEU A 158 -9.89 16.89 -31.21
N ALA A 159 -10.92 17.68 -31.52
CA ALA A 159 -11.84 17.39 -32.61
C ALA A 159 -11.14 17.38 -33.97
N THR A 160 -10.26 18.35 -34.22
CA THR A 160 -9.40 18.39 -35.42
C THR A 160 -8.48 17.18 -35.49
N ALA A 161 -7.79 16.83 -34.40
CA ALA A 161 -6.93 15.66 -34.35
C ALA A 161 -7.69 14.34 -34.61
N ARG A 162 -8.92 14.21 -34.07
CA ARG A 162 -9.80 13.06 -34.37
C ARG A 162 -10.22 13.02 -35.83
N LYS A 163 -10.48 14.18 -36.45
CA LYS A 163 -10.82 14.26 -37.87
C LYS A 163 -9.63 13.83 -38.74
N GLU A 164 -8.44 14.36 -38.47
CA GLU A 164 -7.20 13.98 -39.15
C GLU A 164 -6.90 12.49 -39.01
N TYR A 165 -7.11 11.93 -37.81
CA TYR A 165 -7.01 10.50 -37.58
C TYR A 165 -7.96 9.71 -38.48
N ARG A 166 -9.24 10.13 -38.50
CA ARG A 166 -10.29 9.44 -39.25
C ARG A 166 -10.00 9.43 -40.74
N GLU A 167 -9.51 10.53 -41.29
CA GLU A 167 -9.27 10.72 -42.71
C GLU A 167 -8.01 9.96 -43.19
N ASN A 168 -6.95 9.91 -42.39
CA ASN A 168 -5.64 9.45 -42.86
C ASN A 168 -5.20 8.06 -42.34
N TYR A 169 -5.74 7.62 -41.20
CA TYR A 169 -5.21 6.47 -40.44
C TYR A 169 -6.24 5.42 -40.02
N THR A 170 -7.54 5.65 -40.24
CA THR A 170 -8.59 4.67 -39.89
C THR A 170 -8.35 3.34 -40.59
N GLY A 171 -8.38 2.24 -39.83
CA GLY A 171 -8.23 0.89 -40.35
C GLY A 171 -6.84 0.54 -40.89
N TRP A 172 -5.91 1.51 -40.94
CA TRP A 172 -4.56 1.29 -41.44
C TRP A 172 -3.64 0.66 -40.40
N PHE A 173 -3.71 1.14 -39.14
CA PHE A 173 -2.91 0.60 -38.04
C PHE A 173 -3.76 -0.32 -37.14
N PRO A 174 -3.24 -1.50 -36.71
CA PRO A 174 -3.98 -2.43 -35.86
C PRO A 174 -4.49 -1.77 -34.57
N GLU A 175 -5.79 -1.95 -34.27
CA GLU A 175 -6.44 -1.32 -33.11
C GLU A 175 -5.77 -1.67 -31.79
N LYS A 176 -5.34 -2.92 -31.65
CA LYS A 176 -4.73 -3.43 -30.42
C LYS A 176 -3.45 -2.68 -30.02
N TYR A 177 -2.68 -2.19 -30.99
CA TYR A 177 -1.37 -1.54 -30.76
C TYR A 177 -1.43 -0.02 -31.00
N ARG A 178 -2.65 0.55 -31.01
CA ARG A 178 -2.89 1.97 -31.35
C ARG A 178 -2.74 2.89 -30.13
N ASN A 179 -1.63 2.80 -29.43
CA ASN A 179 -1.21 3.76 -28.40
C ASN A 179 0.10 4.45 -28.84
N SER A 180 0.42 5.62 -28.28
CA SER A 180 1.59 6.38 -28.73
C SER A 180 2.90 5.60 -28.56
N MET A 181 3.02 4.82 -27.47
CA MET A 181 4.20 4.01 -27.16
C MET A 181 4.45 2.95 -28.24
N ASP A 182 3.48 2.09 -28.51
CA ASP A 182 3.60 0.99 -29.47
C ASP A 182 3.82 1.50 -30.91
N VAL A 183 3.12 2.57 -31.30
CA VAL A 183 3.33 3.22 -32.60
C VAL A 183 4.73 3.82 -32.69
N GLY A 184 5.24 4.41 -31.60
CA GLY A 184 6.60 4.93 -31.50
C GLY A 184 7.66 3.84 -31.64
N VAL A 185 7.45 2.68 -31.02
CA VAL A 185 8.33 1.52 -31.18
C VAL A 185 8.29 1.01 -32.61
N CYS A 186 7.12 0.87 -33.22
CA CYS A 186 6.99 0.50 -34.64
C CYS A 186 7.68 1.50 -35.57
N TRP A 187 7.62 2.81 -35.26
CA TRP A 187 8.34 3.84 -36.01
C TRP A 187 9.85 3.61 -35.92
N GLN A 188 10.37 3.36 -34.71
CA GLN A 188 11.80 3.10 -34.50
C GLN A 188 12.27 1.80 -35.17
N ILE A 189 11.46 0.74 -35.14
CA ILE A 189 11.75 -0.52 -35.85
C ILE A 189 11.89 -0.29 -37.37
N VAL A 190 11.02 0.52 -37.97
CA VAL A 190 11.10 0.87 -39.41
C VAL A 190 12.29 1.79 -39.68
N HIS A 191 12.53 2.78 -38.81
CA HIS A 191 13.66 3.71 -38.90
C HIS A 191 15.01 2.97 -38.86
N ASP A 192 15.17 2.02 -37.94
CA ASP A 192 16.36 1.18 -37.79
C ASP A 192 16.51 0.15 -38.94
N GLY A 193 15.56 0.12 -39.88
CA GLY A 193 15.56 -0.79 -41.03
C GLY A 193 15.27 -2.24 -40.68
N ARG A 194 14.78 -2.53 -39.47
CA ARG A 194 14.37 -3.88 -39.02
C ARG A 194 13.07 -4.35 -39.68
N ALA A 195 12.28 -3.43 -40.23
CA ALA A 195 11.05 -3.73 -40.97
C ALA A 195 10.90 -2.83 -42.21
N SER A 196 10.34 -3.41 -43.27
CA SER A 196 10.01 -2.73 -44.53
C SER A 196 8.51 -2.60 -44.75
N THR A 197 7.71 -3.39 -44.02
CA THR A 197 6.24 -3.36 -44.05
C THR A 197 5.65 -3.12 -42.67
N LEU A 198 4.40 -2.62 -42.62
CA LEU A 198 3.70 -2.42 -41.36
C LEU A 198 3.52 -3.73 -40.57
N GLN A 199 3.23 -4.82 -41.27
CA GLN A 199 3.06 -6.13 -40.63
C GLN A 199 4.38 -6.63 -40.00
N GLU A 200 5.51 -6.45 -40.68
CA GLU A 200 6.83 -6.76 -40.13
C GLU A 200 7.13 -5.94 -38.87
N ALA A 201 6.83 -4.63 -38.90
CA ALA A 201 7.05 -3.76 -37.75
C ALA A 201 6.23 -4.19 -36.53
N VAL A 202 4.94 -4.51 -36.74
CA VAL A 202 4.04 -4.99 -35.67
C VAL A 202 4.46 -6.37 -35.18
N ASN A 203 4.87 -7.28 -36.06
CA ASN A 203 5.37 -8.59 -35.65
C ASN A 203 6.65 -8.47 -34.81
N ALA A 204 7.58 -7.59 -35.20
CA ALA A 204 8.78 -7.31 -34.44
C ALA A 204 8.47 -6.69 -33.06
N LEU A 205 7.51 -5.78 -32.98
CA LEU A 205 7.00 -5.26 -31.70
C LEU A 205 6.48 -6.39 -30.80
N ILE A 206 5.67 -7.30 -31.33
CA ILE A 206 5.11 -8.42 -30.57
C ILE A 206 6.22 -9.33 -30.05
N GLU A 207 7.23 -9.57 -30.89
CA GLU A 207 8.37 -10.42 -30.51
C GLU A 207 9.22 -9.77 -29.43
N ASP A 208 9.49 -8.46 -29.54
CA ASP A 208 10.21 -7.67 -28.53
C ASP A 208 9.42 -7.67 -27.19
N GLN A 209 8.09 -7.50 -27.22
CA GLN A 209 7.22 -7.57 -26.04
C GLN A 209 7.23 -8.96 -25.39
N ARG A 210 7.21 -10.03 -26.19
CA ARG A 210 7.32 -11.41 -25.68
C ARG A 210 8.65 -11.67 -25.02
N HIS A 211 9.75 -11.22 -25.64
CA HIS A 211 11.08 -11.34 -25.07
C HIS A 211 11.18 -10.61 -23.72
N GLN A 212 10.65 -9.38 -23.64
CA GLN A 212 10.62 -8.63 -22.37
C GLN A 212 9.82 -9.37 -21.29
N ALA A 213 8.62 -9.87 -21.62
CA ALA A 213 7.80 -10.62 -20.67
C ALA A 213 8.54 -11.87 -20.13
N ILE A 214 9.29 -12.56 -20.98
CA ILE A 214 10.11 -13.71 -20.57
C ILE A 214 11.24 -13.28 -19.64
N LEU A 215 11.95 -12.19 -19.96
CA LEU A 215 13.03 -11.65 -19.12
C LEU A 215 12.51 -11.23 -17.74
N ASP A 216 11.35 -10.58 -17.67
CA ASP A 216 10.71 -10.18 -16.42
C ASP A 216 10.31 -11.39 -15.57
N MET A 217 9.79 -12.45 -16.21
CA MET A 217 9.51 -13.71 -15.53
C MET A 217 10.77 -14.35 -14.94
N TYR A 218 11.88 -14.36 -15.67
CA TYR A 218 13.16 -14.86 -15.15
C TYR A 218 13.70 -13.99 -14.01
N ALA A 219 13.61 -12.67 -14.12
CA ALA A 219 14.02 -11.76 -13.06
C ALA A 219 13.21 -11.97 -11.77
N ALA A 220 11.89 -12.17 -11.89
CA ALA A 220 11.03 -12.48 -10.76
C ALA A 220 11.38 -13.84 -10.12
N GLN A 221 11.68 -14.86 -10.92
CA GLN A 221 12.12 -16.16 -10.41
C GLN A 221 13.47 -16.07 -9.67
N ILE A 222 14.43 -15.33 -10.22
CA ILE A 222 15.73 -15.11 -9.57
C ILE A 222 15.55 -14.37 -8.25
N ALA A 223 14.70 -13.34 -8.22
CA ALA A 223 14.41 -12.59 -7.00
C ALA A 223 13.79 -13.49 -5.91
N GLU A 224 12.89 -14.39 -6.28
CA GLU A 224 12.30 -15.36 -5.35
C GLU A 224 13.31 -16.41 -4.88
N GLN A 225 14.19 -16.89 -5.77
CA GLN A 225 15.31 -17.77 -5.37
C GLN A 225 16.24 -17.08 -4.37
N GLN A 226 16.63 -15.83 -4.62
CA GLN A 226 17.44 -15.05 -3.70
C GLN A 226 16.74 -14.81 -2.35
N ARG A 227 15.42 -14.66 -2.36
CA ARG A 227 14.61 -14.58 -1.13
C ARG A 227 14.62 -15.90 -0.38
N ALA A 228 14.40 -17.02 -1.07
CA ALA A 228 14.43 -18.36 -0.50
C ALA A 228 15.81 -18.69 0.08
N THR A 229 16.91 -18.38 -0.64
CA THR A 229 18.27 -18.55 -0.13
C THR A 229 18.55 -17.69 1.09
N ARG A 230 18.12 -16.41 1.10
CA ARG A 230 18.25 -15.56 2.28
C ARG A 230 17.48 -16.11 3.49
N VAL A 231 16.26 -16.59 3.30
CA VAL A 231 15.47 -17.23 4.36
C VAL A 231 16.16 -18.51 4.85
N ALA A 232 16.70 -19.33 3.96
CA ALA A 232 17.45 -20.54 4.33
C ALA A 232 18.75 -20.20 5.10
N GLN A 233 19.49 -19.16 4.70
CA GLN A 233 20.68 -18.69 5.40
C GLN A 233 20.32 -18.14 6.79
N VAL A 234 19.25 -17.34 6.89
CA VAL A 234 18.76 -16.83 8.18
C VAL A 234 18.33 -17.99 9.09
N ASN A 235 17.60 -18.99 8.56
CA ASN A 235 17.25 -20.19 9.31
C ASN A 235 18.49 -21.00 9.73
N GLY A 236 19.50 -21.10 8.87
CA GLY A 236 20.79 -21.76 9.19
C GLY A 236 21.57 -21.03 10.29
N VAL A 237 21.61 -19.70 10.26
CA VAL A 237 22.24 -18.86 11.31
C VAL A 237 21.45 -18.94 12.62
N ILE A 238 20.12 -18.97 12.57
CA ILE A 238 19.27 -19.13 13.76
C ILE A 238 19.48 -20.52 14.40
N ASN A 239 19.62 -21.58 13.60
CA ASN A 239 19.93 -22.92 14.12
C ASN A 239 21.35 -23.01 14.69
N ALA A 240 22.34 -22.43 14.02
CA ALA A 240 23.73 -22.43 14.47
C ALA A 240 23.94 -21.56 15.73
N SER A 241 23.24 -20.42 15.84
CA SER A 241 23.27 -19.57 17.03
C SER A 241 22.50 -20.18 18.20
N MET A 242 21.41 -20.91 17.97
CA MET A 242 20.76 -21.70 19.04
C MET A 242 21.66 -22.84 19.54
N GLN A 243 22.38 -23.54 18.67
CA GLN A 243 23.36 -24.55 19.09
C GLN A 243 24.55 -23.90 19.82
N GLY A 244 25.06 -22.77 19.35
CA GLY A 244 26.13 -22.02 20.02
C GLY A 244 25.73 -21.50 21.40
N ALA A 245 24.50 -21.00 21.56
CA ALA A 245 23.96 -20.55 22.84
C ALA A 245 23.73 -21.71 23.83
N MET A 246 23.27 -22.88 23.36
CA MET A 246 23.17 -24.08 24.20
C MET A 246 24.54 -24.66 24.58
N ILE A 247 25.54 -24.62 23.70
CA ILE A 247 26.90 -25.05 24.03
C ILE A 247 27.50 -24.12 25.09
N GLY A 248 27.28 -22.81 24.97
CA GLY A 248 27.76 -21.82 25.95
C GLY A 248 27.18 -22.05 27.35
N THR A 249 25.88 -22.35 27.46
CA THR A 249 25.25 -22.63 28.76
C THR A 249 25.65 -24.00 29.32
N MET A 250 25.88 -25.00 28.47
CA MET A 250 26.30 -26.34 28.88
C MET A 250 27.77 -26.37 29.36
N VAL A 251 28.66 -25.60 28.74
CA VAL A 251 30.06 -25.42 29.19
C VAL A 251 30.12 -24.62 30.49
N ASP A 252 29.30 -23.57 30.64
CA ASP A 252 29.24 -22.78 31.88
C ASP A 252 28.69 -23.60 33.07
N GLN A 253 27.65 -24.43 32.84
CA GLN A 253 27.18 -25.39 33.83
C GLN A 253 28.23 -26.46 34.16
N GLY A 254 28.95 -26.98 33.16
CA GLY A 254 30.05 -27.93 33.38
C GLY A 254 31.17 -27.35 34.25
N ASN A 255 31.56 -26.09 34.02
CA ASN A 255 32.56 -25.39 34.81
C ASN A 255 32.09 -25.09 36.24
N LYS A 256 30.84 -24.66 36.41
CA LYS A 256 30.24 -24.47 37.75
C LYS A 256 30.16 -25.78 38.54
N THR A 257 29.84 -26.89 37.87
CA THR A 257 29.74 -28.20 38.51
C THR A 257 31.12 -28.73 38.93
N ARG A 258 32.15 -28.55 38.09
CA ARG A 258 33.55 -28.85 38.45
C ARG A 258 34.08 -27.98 39.60
N ALA A 259 33.70 -26.71 39.64
CA ALA A 259 34.07 -25.82 40.73
C ALA A 259 33.44 -26.23 42.08
N VAL A 260 32.19 -26.72 42.06
CA VAL A 260 31.51 -27.22 43.27
C VAL A 260 32.10 -28.56 43.73
N MET A 261 32.47 -29.47 42.81
CA MET A 261 33.10 -30.75 43.18
C MET A 261 34.51 -30.61 43.77
N ASN A 262 35.24 -29.54 43.42
CA ASN A 262 36.58 -29.27 43.95
C ASN A 262 36.56 -28.39 45.22
N ALA A 263 35.40 -28.05 45.77
CA ALA A 263 35.32 -27.27 47.00
C ALA A 263 35.74 -28.15 48.21
N PRO A 264 36.70 -27.70 49.05
CA PRO A 264 37.21 -28.50 50.15
C PRO A 264 36.13 -28.73 51.23
N VAL A 265 35.82 -29.99 51.48
CA VAL A 265 34.86 -30.40 52.52
C VAL A 265 35.52 -30.29 53.90
N THR A 266 35.25 -29.20 54.61
CA THR A 266 35.64 -29.06 56.02
C THR A 266 34.72 -29.89 56.91
N VAL A 267 35.22 -31.05 57.35
CA VAL A 267 34.57 -31.89 58.37
C VAL A 267 34.87 -31.30 59.75
N ARG A 268 33.83 -30.79 60.43
CA ARG A 268 33.94 -30.39 61.84
C ARG A 268 33.99 -31.64 62.73
N LEU A 269 35.15 -31.91 63.30
CA LEU A 269 35.30 -32.86 64.40
C LEU A 269 34.81 -32.20 65.69
N LYS A 270 33.73 -32.73 66.27
CA LYS A 270 33.27 -32.39 67.62
C LYS A 270 34.20 -33.04 68.65
N LYS A 271 34.75 -32.22 69.56
CA LYS A 271 35.30 -32.68 70.83
C LYS A 271 34.18 -33.12 71.75
#